data_AF-A0A820F2C0-F1
#
_entry.id   AF-A0A820F2C0-F1
#
_cell.length_a   1.000
_cell.length_b   1.000
_cell.length_c   1.000
_cell.angle_alpha   90.00
_cell.angle_beta   90.00
_cell.angle_gamma   90.00
#
_symmetry.space_group_name_H-M   'P 1'
#
loop_
_entity.id
_entity.type
_entity.pdbx_description
1 polymer ?
#
loop_
_entity_poly.entity_id
_entity_poly.type
_entity_poly.pdbx_seq_one_letter_code
_entity_poly.pdbx_strand_id
1 'polypeptide(L)' 'MPNARQEASLTQIRRLLSRWDQGSTKARRQILLDFIELHKSITEPELETEFAQSASLFFTRISKLFF' A
#
# COMPACT_ATOMS: atom_id res chain seq x y z
N MET A 1 -15.06 -13.34 14.39
CA MET A 1 -14.31 -14.13 13.40
C MET A 1 -14.35 -13.39 12.09
N PRO A 2 -13.21 -13.05 11.47
CA PRO A 2 -13.20 -12.48 10.13
C PRO A 2 -13.83 -13.49 9.16
N ASN A 3 -14.65 -13.05 8.21
CA ASN A 3 -15.15 -13.96 7.18
C ASN A 3 -14.05 -14.29 6.16
N ALA A 4 -14.20 -15.35 5.37
CA ALA A 4 -13.19 -15.82 4.41
C ALA A 4 -12.68 -14.74 3.44
N ARG A 5 -13.51 -13.75 3.10
CA ARG A 5 -13.14 -12.60 2.25
C ARG A 5 -12.18 -11.64 2.97
N GLN A 6 -12.38 -11.44 4.28
CA GLN A 6 -11.52 -10.61 5.12
C GLN A 6 -10.17 -11.30 5.37
N GLU A 7 -10.15 -12.62 5.53
CA GLU A 7 -8.89 -13.36 5.68
C GLU A 7 -8.07 -13.36 4.39
N ALA A 8 -8.72 -13.45 3.23
CA ALA A 8 -8.07 -13.34 1.93
C ALA A 8 -7.45 -11.95 1.73
N SER A 9 -8.19 -10.87 2.05
CA SER A 9 -7.66 -9.51 1.94
C SER A 9 -6.49 -9.26 2.91
N LEU A 10 -6.60 -9.72 4.16
CA LEU A 10 -5.52 -9.64 5.15
C LEU A 10 -4.27 -10.40 4.71
N THR A 11 -4.44 -11.58 4.12
CA THR A 11 -3.32 -12.38 3.58
C THR A 11 -2.62 -11.67 2.44
N GLN A 12 -3.39 -11.04 1.55
CA GLN A 12 -2.87 -10.28 0.42
C GLN A 12 -2.09 -9.04 0.87
N ILE A 13 -2.61 -8.31 1.86
CA ILE A 13 -1.92 -7.18 2.49
C ILE A 13 -0.62 -7.62 3.15
N ARG A 14 -0.63 -8.71 3.92
CA ARG A 14 0.59 -9.25 4.56
C ARG A 14 1.68 -9.61 3.55
N ARG A 15 1.31 -10.21 2.43
CA ARG A 15 2.26 -10.53 1.34
C ARG A 15 2.85 -9.28 0.69
N LEU A 16 2.02 -8.25 0.47
CA LEU A 16 2.47 -6.97 -0.07
C LEU A 16 3.48 -6.30 0.87
N LEU A 17 3.18 -6.26 2.17
CA LEU A 17 4.06 -5.70 3.19
C LEU A 17 5.39 -6.46 3.26
N SER A 18 5.36 -7.80 3.25
CA SER A 18 6.59 -8.61 3.24
C SER A 18 7.47 -8.34 2.01
N ARG A 19 6.86 -8.21 0.82
CA ARG A 19 7.59 -7.85 -0.42
C ARG A 19 8.18 -6.45 -0.38
N TRP A 20 7.49 -5.52 0.27
CA TRP A 20 7.96 -4.15 0.44
C TRP A 20 9.16 -4.08 1.40
N ASP A 21 9.03 -4.71 2.56
CA ASP A 21 10.04 -4.68 3.63
C ASP A 21 11.35 -5.34 3.15
N GLN A 22 11.26 -6.50 2.49
CA GLN A 22 12.40 -7.26 1.98
C GLN A 22 12.86 -6.83 0.57
N GLY A 23 12.11 -5.94 -0.09
CA GLY A 23 12.33 -5.55 -1.47
C GLY A 23 13.47 -4.54 -1.64
N SER A 24 14.22 -4.67 -2.72
CA SER A 24 15.18 -3.65 -3.17
C SER A 24 14.46 -2.36 -3.61
N THR A 25 15.20 -1.26 -3.81
CA THR A 25 14.65 0.00 -4.34
C THR A 25 13.85 -0.21 -5.63
N LYS A 26 14.29 -1.12 -6.51
CA LYS A 26 13.58 -1.49 -7.74
C LYS A 26 12.25 -2.19 -7.44
N ALA A 27 12.23 -3.12 -6.48
CA ALA A 27 11.02 -3.83 -6.08
C ALA A 27 9.99 -2.88 -5.45
N ARG A 28 10.43 -1.95 -4.59
CA ARG A 28 9.58 -0.92 -3.99
C ARG A 28 9.01 0.02 -5.06
N ARG A 29 9.84 0.44 -6.03
CA ARG A 29 9.37 1.25 -7.17
C ARG A 29 8.30 0.52 -7.99
N GLN A 30 8.48 -0.76 -8.27
CA GLN A 30 7.48 -1.54 -9.01
C GLN A 30 6.17 -1.64 -8.22
N ILE A 31 6.22 -1.88 -6.91
CA ILE A 31 5.03 -1.91 -6.05
C ILE A 31 4.26 -0.57 -6.12
N LEU A 32 4.97 0.56 -6.13
CA LEU A 32 4.33 1.88 -6.28
C LEU A 32 3.72 2.08 -7.67
N LEU A 33 4.42 1.66 -8.73
CA LEU A 33 3.90 1.74 -10.10
C LEU A 33 2.63 0.89 -10.27
N ASP A 34 2.65 -0.35 -9.77
CA ASP A 34 1.50 -1.26 -9.79
C ASP A 34 0.33 -0.65 -9.00
N PHE A 35 0.59 0.01 -7.87
CA PHE A 35 -0.43 0.69 -7.08
C PHE A 35 -1.06 1.86 -7.84
N ILE A 36 -0.24 2.71 -8.47
CA ILE A 36 -0.71 3.83 -9.29
C ILE A 36 -1.53 3.31 -10.48
N GLU A 37 -1.08 2.24 -11.14
CA GLU A 37 -1.79 1.65 -12.28
C GLU A 37 -3.13 1.05 -11.88
N LEU A 38 -3.19 0.37 -10.73
CA LEU A 38 -4.43 -0.19 -10.18
C LEU A 38 -5.47 0.90 -9.82
N HIS A 39 -5.01 2.08 -9.42
CA HIS A 39 -5.86 3.21 -9.03
C HIS A 39 -6.00 4.26 -10.15
N LYS A 40 -5.48 3.97 -11.37
CA LYS A 40 -5.50 4.89 -12.52
C LYS A 40 -6.90 5.13 -13.09
N SER A 41 -7.84 4.21 -12.83
CA SER A 41 -9.25 4.31 -13.25
C SER A 41 -10.15 4.92 -12.17
N ILE A 42 -9.59 5.40 -11.07
CA ILE A 42 -10.32 6.05 -9.98
C ILE A 42 -10.43 7.53 -10.31
N THR A 43 -11.61 8.13 -10.15
CA THR A 43 -11.76 9.55 -10.43
C THR A 43 -10.93 10.37 -9.44
N GLU A 44 -10.40 11.53 -9.86
CA GLU A 44 -9.55 12.42 -9.05
C GLU A 44 -9.98 12.55 -7.55
N PRO A 45 -11.29 12.71 -7.22
CA PRO A 45 -11.74 12.86 -5.84
C PRO A 45 -11.52 11.61 -4.96
N GLU A 46 -11.66 10.42 -5.54
CA GLU A 46 -11.48 9.14 -4.84
C GLU A 46 -9.99 8.83 -4.69
N LEU A 47 -9.15 9.26 -5.64
CA LEU A 47 -7.70 9.16 -5.54
C LEU A 47 -7.14 10.06 -4.42
N GLU A 48 -7.62 11.31 -4.29
CA GLU A 48 -7.22 12.20 -3.19
C GLU A 48 -7.61 11.63 -1.82
N THR A 49 -8.78 10.98 -1.72
CA THR A 49 -9.26 10.38 -0.47
C THR A 49 -8.41 9.17 -0.08
N GLU A 50 -8.16 8.25 -1.01
CA GLU A 50 -7.30 7.07 -0.79
C GLU A 50 -5.85 7.47 -0.54
N PHE A 51 -5.36 8.51 -1.21
CA PHE A 51 -4.04 9.07 -0.97
C PHE A 51 -3.94 9.73 0.40
N ALA A 52 -4.94 10.49 0.85
CA ALA A 52 -4.95 11.08 2.20
C ALA A 52 -4.93 9.99 3.29
N GLN A 53 -5.70 8.91 3.12
CA GLN A 53 -5.71 7.78 4.04
C GLN A 53 -4.38 6.99 4.01
N SER A 54 -3.85 6.73 2.80
CA SER A 54 -2.62 5.96 2.62
C SER A 54 -1.35 6.75 2.94
N ALA A 55 -1.31 8.06 2.66
CA ALA A 55 -0.18 8.95 2.94
C ALA A 55 0.08 9.07 4.43
N SER A 56 -0.95 9.08 5.28
CA SER A 56 -0.78 9.02 6.73
C SER A 56 -0.09 7.72 7.18
N LEU A 57 -0.43 6.60 6.54
CA LEU A 57 0.20 5.29 6.77
C LEU A 57 1.65 5.23 6.26
N PHE A 58 1.95 5.83 5.11
CA PHE A 58 3.31 5.91 4.55
C PHE A 58 4.21 6.89 5.32
N PHE A 59 3.70 8.07 5.70
CA PHE A 59 4.45 9.07 6.47
C PHE A 59 4.85 8.56 7.86
N THR A 60 3.96 7.83 8.53
CA THR A 60 4.25 7.17 9.82
C THR A 60 5.39 6.14 9.72
N ARG A 61 5.59 5.54 8.53
CA ARG A 61 6.61 4.52 8.29
C ARG A 61 7.96 5.09 7.85
N ILE A 62 7.95 6.19 7.09
CA ILE A 62 9.18 6.92 6.72
C ILE A 62 9.73 7.69 7.92
N SER A 63 8.88 8.32 8.74
CA SER A 63 9.31 9.06 9.94
C SER A 63 9.92 8.16 11.01
N LYS A 64 9.46 6.90 11.16
CA LYS A 64 10.09 5.90 12.03
C LYS A 64 11.44 5.38 11.54
N LEU A 65 11.83 5.66 10.29
CA LEU A 65 13.16 5.34 9.75
C LEU A 65 14.17 6.47 10.01
N PHE A 66 13.72 7.62 10.53
CA PHE A 66 14.52 8.81 10.78
C PHE A 66 14.62 9.20 12.27
N PHE A 67 14.13 8.38 13.20
CA PHE A 67 14.34 8.51 14.65
C PHE A 67 14.77 7.19 15.28
#